data_AF-A0A3D5J9K8-F1
#
_entry.id   AF-A0A3D5J9K8-F1
#
_cell.length_a   1.000
_cell.length_b   1.000
_cell.length_c   1.000
_cell.angle_alpha   90.00
_cell.angle_beta   90.00
_cell.angle_gamma   90.00
#
_symmetry.space_group_name_H-M   'P 1'
#
loop_
_entity.id
_entity.type
_entity.pdbx_description
1 polymer ?
#
loop_
_entity_poly.entity_id
_entity_poly.type
_entity_poly.pdbx_seq_one_letter_code
_entity_poly.pdbx_strand_id
1 'polypeptide(L)'
;MLNFLLRRLGSGALSLLVIAALIFLLLKALPGGPFDTEKSLPPEIMRNIEAYYGLDRPLWEQFVRYVGNALQGDLGVSYSQRDLPVIDLIAQRLPISLELGFYTLLFGLLFGLPLGILAAAYHNRLPDYVATLLAVLGTSIPNLALAPMLILFFGLFLKWLPIARWTTWDSKVLPTLALGLG
;
A
#
# COMPACT_ATOMS: atom_id res chain seq x y z
N MET A 1 18.02 -16.20 22.82
CA MET A 1 17.24 -15.06 22.31
C MET A 1 17.99 -14.25 21.25
N LEU A 2 19.26 -13.89 21.46
CA LEU A 2 20.05 -13.14 20.45
C LEU A 2 20.17 -13.85 19.09
N ASN A 3 20.45 -15.16 19.08
CA ASN A 3 20.53 -15.93 17.83
C ASN A 3 19.18 -15.98 17.08
N PHE A 4 18.06 -16.02 17.82
CA PHE A 4 16.72 -15.94 17.23
C PHE A 4 16.45 -14.56 16.64
N LEU A 5 16.83 -13.48 17.35
CA LEU A 5 16.67 -12.11 16.87
C LEU A 5 17.48 -11.86 15.60
N LEU A 6 18.74 -12.29 15.57
CA LEU A 6 19.62 -12.18 14.40
C LEU A 6 19.08 -12.99 13.21
N ARG A 7 18.62 -14.22 13.45
CA ARG A 7 18.04 -15.04 12.38
C ARG A 7 16.76 -14.40 11.82
N ARG A 8 15.94 -13.78 12.66
CA ARG A 8 14.70 -13.09 12.25
C ARG A 8 14.96 -11.77 11.51
N LEU A 9 15.92 -10.97 12.00
CA LEU A 9 16.35 -9.75 11.31
C LEU A 9 17.00 -10.08 9.96
N GLY A 10 17.84 -11.12 9.92
CA GLY A 10 18.45 -11.62 8.69
C GLY A 10 17.42 -12.11 7.68
N SER A 11 16.43 -12.91 8.10
CA SER A 11 15.34 -13.33 7.21
C SER A 11 14.49 -12.16 6.72
N GLY A 12 14.24 -11.16 7.59
CA GLY A 12 13.53 -9.94 7.23
C GLY A 12 14.29 -9.13 6.19
N ALA A 13 15.57 -8.86 6.43
CA ALA A 13 16.43 -8.15 5.50
C ALA A 13 16.53 -8.86 4.14
N LEU A 14 16.68 -10.20 4.14
CA LEU A 14 16.68 -10.98 2.91
C LEU A 14 15.35 -10.87 2.16
N SER A 15 14.22 -10.97 2.87
CA SER A 15 12.90 -10.82 2.25
C SER A 15 12.71 -9.45 1.61
N LEU A 16 13.10 -8.37 2.30
CA LEU A 16 13.05 -7.01 1.76
C LEU A 16 13.95 -6.86 0.53
N LEU A 17 15.15 -7.41 0.55
CA LEU A 17 16.08 -7.36 -0.58
C LEU A 17 15.51 -8.12 -1.79
N VAL A 18 14.94 -9.32 -1.58
CA VAL A 18 14.30 -10.10 -2.64
C VAL A 18 13.10 -9.35 -3.23
N ILE A 19 12.24 -8.78 -2.39
CA ILE A 19 11.09 -8.00 -2.84
C ILE A 19 11.55 -6.76 -3.61
N ALA A 20 12.55 -6.03 -3.11
CA ALA A 20 13.11 -4.87 -3.79
C ALA A 20 13.71 -5.24 -5.14
N ALA A 21 14.45 -6.34 -5.24
CA ALA A 21 15.00 -6.84 -6.49
C ALA A 21 13.90 -7.23 -7.48
N LEU A 22 12.87 -7.93 -7.02
CA LEU A 22 11.72 -8.31 -7.86
C LEU A 22 10.99 -7.07 -8.39
N ILE A 23 10.66 -6.11 -7.53
CA ILE A 23 10.00 -4.86 -7.94
C ILE A 23 10.89 -4.08 -8.91
N PHE A 24 12.19 -3.96 -8.62
CA PHE A 24 13.14 -3.29 -9.50
C PHE A 24 13.17 -3.93 -10.90
N LEU A 25 13.27 -5.26 -10.98
CA LEU A 25 13.27 -5.98 -12.24
C LEU A 25 11.94 -5.87 -12.98
N LEU A 26 10.81 -5.97 -12.26
CA LEU A 26 9.48 -5.78 -12.83
C LEU A 26 9.35 -4.39 -13.45
N LEU A 27 9.69 -3.33 -12.71
CA LEU A 27 9.64 -1.95 -13.21
C LEU A 27 10.53 -1.72 -14.43
N LYS A 28 11.66 -2.41 -14.54
CA LYS A 28 12.55 -2.35 -15.73
C LYS A 28 12.08 -3.21 -16.89
N ALA A 29 11.29 -4.25 -16.63
CA ALA A 29 10.74 -5.14 -17.65
C ALA A 29 9.44 -4.61 -18.27
N LEU A 30 8.73 -3.69 -17.59
CA LEU A 30 7.56 -3.03 -18.17
C LEU A 30 7.97 -2.25 -19.44
N PRO A 31 7.16 -2.33 -20.51
CA PRO A 31 7.37 -1.50 -21.69
C PRO A 31 7.13 -0.02 -21.32
N GLY A 32 8.15 0.80 -21.55
CA GLY A 32 8.13 2.23 -21.27
C GLY A 32 9.04 2.65 -20.12
N GLY A 33 9.44 3.93 -20.10
CA GLY A 33 10.28 4.56 -19.09
C GLY A 33 9.55 5.70 -18.37
N PRO A 34 10.07 6.14 -17.21
CA PRO A 34 9.47 7.25 -16.46
C PRO A 34 9.49 8.59 -17.22
N PHE A 35 10.21 8.67 -18.33
CA PHE A 35 10.33 9.84 -19.20
C PHE A 35 9.66 9.66 -20.56
N ASP A 36 8.94 8.56 -20.77
CA ASP A 36 8.15 8.36 -21.98
C ASP A 36 6.85 9.17 -21.90
N THR A 37 6.94 10.43 -22.32
CA THR A 37 5.81 11.35 -22.43
C THR A 37 5.12 11.22 -23.79
N GLU A 38 3.85 11.65 -23.89
CA GLU A 38 3.09 11.70 -25.16
C GLU A 38 3.83 12.44 -26.28
N LYS A 39 4.71 13.37 -25.91
CA LYS A 39 5.66 14.02 -26.82
C LYS A 39 7.05 13.41 -26.60
N SER A 40 7.58 12.73 -27.60
CA SER A 40 8.94 12.19 -27.55
C SER A 40 9.95 13.32 -27.31
N LEU A 41 10.79 13.17 -26.29
CA LEU A 41 11.90 14.08 -26.07
C LEU A 41 12.96 13.90 -27.17
N PRO A 42 13.67 14.96 -27.57
CA PRO A 42 14.85 14.83 -28.42
C PRO A 42 15.83 13.80 -27.84
N PRO A 43 16.45 12.93 -28.67
CA PRO A 43 17.34 11.88 -28.19
C PRO A 43 18.49 12.37 -27.31
N GLU A 44 19.01 13.58 -27.60
CA GLU A 44 20.08 14.21 -26.83
C GLU A 44 19.63 14.57 -25.40
N ILE A 45 18.39 15.05 -25.25
CA ILE A 45 17.82 15.38 -23.94
C ILE A 45 17.57 14.10 -23.15
N MET A 46 17.07 13.05 -23.80
CA MET A 46 16.87 11.75 -23.14
C MET A 46 18.19 11.18 -22.60
N ARG A 47 19.26 11.18 -23.41
CA ARG A 47 20.58 10.69 -22.96
C ARG A 47 21.13 11.48 -21.79
N ASN A 48 20.92 12.81 -21.76
CA ASN A 48 21.34 13.64 -20.63
C ASN A 48 20.55 13.31 -19.36
N ILE A 49 19.25 13.06 -19.48
CA ILE A 49 18.38 12.65 -18.36
C ILE A 49 18.81 11.27 -17.84
N GLU A 50 19.01 10.31 -18.74
CA GLU A 50 19.46 8.95 -18.38
C GLU A 50 20.80 8.98 -17.66
N ALA A 51 21.77 9.76 -18.16
CA ALA A 51 23.07 9.92 -17.52
C ALA A 51 22.96 10.61 -16.15
N TYR A 52 22.10 11.64 -16.02
CA TYR A 52 21.88 12.34 -14.75
C TYR A 52 21.31 11.41 -13.67
N TYR A 53 20.34 10.56 -14.02
CA TYR A 53 19.75 9.58 -13.10
C TYR A 53 20.54 8.26 -13.01
N GLY A 54 21.60 8.12 -13.80
CA GLY A 54 22.41 6.90 -13.93
C GLY A 54 21.62 5.70 -14.44
N LEU A 55 20.61 5.92 -15.28
CA LEU A 55 19.78 4.92 -15.94
C LEU A 55 20.50 4.26 -17.14
N ASP A 56 21.58 4.89 -17.61
CA ASP A 56 22.51 4.41 -18.64
C ASP A 56 23.44 3.28 -18.14
N ARG A 57 23.54 3.09 -16.83
CA ARG A 57 24.42 2.09 -16.19
C ARG A 57 23.86 0.66 -16.28
N PRO A 58 24.71 -0.38 -16.16
CA PRO A 58 24.24 -1.76 -16.02
C PRO A 58 23.22 -1.92 -14.88
N LEU A 59 22.22 -2.81 -15.05
CA LEU A 59 21.14 -2.99 -14.09
C LEU A 59 21.62 -3.34 -12.67
N TRP A 60 22.69 -4.11 -12.56
CA TRP A 60 23.26 -4.48 -11.26
C TRP A 60 23.86 -3.26 -10.54
N GLU A 61 24.50 -2.32 -11.26
CA GLU A 61 25.01 -1.07 -10.67
C GLU A 61 23.87 -0.18 -10.19
N GLN A 62 22.81 -0.07 -10.99
CA GLN A 62 21.61 0.69 -10.63
C GLN A 62 20.99 0.13 -9.34
N PHE A 63 20.87 -1.19 -9.22
CA PHE A 63 20.30 -1.83 -8.05
C PHE A 63 21.20 -1.69 -6.80
N VAL A 64 22.51 -1.91 -6.94
CA VAL A 64 23.46 -1.75 -5.82
C VAL A 64 23.47 -0.31 -5.32
N ARG A 65 23.46 0.68 -6.23
CA ARG A 65 23.35 2.10 -5.87
C ARG A 65 22.04 2.41 -5.17
N TYR A 66 20.91 1.89 -5.68
CA TYR A 66 19.60 2.05 -5.06
C TYR A 66 19.57 1.51 -3.62
N VAL A 67 20.03 0.28 -3.41
CA VAL A 67 20.07 -0.33 -2.06
C VAL A 67 21.05 0.42 -1.16
N GLY A 68 22.23 0.79 -1.67
CA GLY A 68 23.24 1.54 -0.91
C GLY A 68 22.72 2.89 -0.42
N ASN A 69 22.06 3.65 -1.29
CA ASN A 69 21.47 4.94 -0.93
C ASN A 69 20.30 4.75 0.05
N ALA A 70 19.42 3.76 -0.18
CA ALA A 70 18.28 3.49 0.69
C ALA A 70 18.71 3.14 2.13
N LEU A 71 19.81 2.39 2.28
CA LEU A 71 20.38 2.07 3.60
C LEU A 71 20.95 3.30 4.33
N GLN A 72 21.33 4.35 3.59
CA GLN A 72 21.76 5.65 4.13
C GLN A 72 20.58 6.61 4.37
N GLY A 73 19.35 6.19 4.05
CA GLY A 73 18.15 7.01 4.15
C GLY A 73 17.88 7.88 2.92
N ASP A 74 18.69 7.76 1.85
CA ASP A 74 18.46 8.45 0.59
C ASP A 74 17.66 7.55 -0.37
N LEU A 75 16.38 7.85 -0.53
CA LEU A 75 15.50 7.14 -1.46
C LEU A 75 15.49 7.75 -2.87
N GLY A 76 16.31 8.78 -3.09
CA GLY A 76 16.37 9.54 -4.33
C GLY A 76 15.17 10.47 -4.52
N VAL A 77 15.01 10.92 -5.77
CA VAL A 77 13.93 11.81 -6.20
C VAL A 77 12.91 11.08 -7.06
N SER A 78 11.68 11.57 -7.09
CA SER A 78 10.64 11.03 -7.95
C SER A 78 10.94 11.31 -9.42
N TYR A 79 10.89 10.29 -10.26
CA TYR A 79 11.02 10.47 -11.72
C TYR A 79 9.78 11.10 -12.35
N SER A 80 8.60 10.92 -11.72
CA SER A 80 7.33 11.49 -12.20
C SER A 80 7.11 12.92 -11.69
N GLN A 81 7.50 13.20 -10.44
CA GLN A 81 7.42 14.53 -9.83
C GLN A 81 8.83 15.10 -9.72
N ARG A 82 9.23 15.89 -10.72
CA ARG A 82 10.59 16.43 -10.85
C ARG A 82 11.06 17.07 -9.55
N ASP A 83 12.27 16.70 -9.14
CA ASP A 83 13.03 17.25 -8.01
C ASP A 83 12.38 17.10 -6.63
N LEU A 84 11.34 16.27 -6.50
CA LEU A 84 10.73 15.98 -5.20
C LEU A 84 11.38 14.74 -4.56
N PRO A 85 11.99 14.87 -3.37
CA PRO A 85 12.55 13.72 -2.65
C PRO A 85 11.46 12.68 -2.34
N VAL A 86 11.77 11.40 -2.56
CA VAL A 86 10.85 10.31 -2.27
C VAL A 86 10.53 10.23 -0.76
N ILE A 87 11.50 10.59 0.08
CA ILE A 87 11.30 10.63 1.53
C ILE A 87 10.19 11.62 1.93
N ASP A 88 10.08 12.77 1.26
CA ASP A 88 9.05 13.76 1.54
C ASP A 88 7.67 13.28 1.10
N LEU A 89 7.60 12.56 -0.03
CA LEU A 89 6.37 11.92 -0.49
C LEU A 89 5.89 10.86 0.51
N ILE A 90 6.81 10.06 1.05
CA ILE A 90 6.49 9.08 2.09
C ILE A 90 6.04 9.79 3.37
N ALA A 91 6.77 10.81 3.81
CA ALA A 91 6.44 11.57 5.01
C ALA A 91 5.05 12.21 4.96
N GLN A 92 4.61 12.67 3.77
CA GLN A 92 3.27 13.23 3.57
C GLN A 92 2.16 12.16 3.61
N ARG A 93 2.42 10.94 3.14
CA ARG A 93 1.42 9.87 3.03
C ARG A 93 1.38 8.95 4.24
N LEU A 94 2.50 8.80 4.93
CA LEU A 94 2.65 7.89 6.07
C LEU A 94 1.62 8.16 7.18
N PRO A 95 1.37 9.42 7.62
CA PRO A 95 0.35 9.68 8.65
C PRO A 95 -1.05 9.24 8.24
N ILE A 96 -1.41 9.43 6.96
CA ILE A 96 -2.72 9.03 6.42
C ILE A 96 -2.85 7.51 6.45
N SER A 97 -1.82 6.79 6.01
CA SER A 97 -1.80 5.32 6.04
C SER A 97 -1.82 4.76 7.46
N LEU A 98 -1.09 5.37 8.39
CA LEU A 98 -1.08 4.98 9.80
C LEU A 98 -2.45 5.20 10.44
N GLU A 99 -3.07 6.35 10.19
CA GLU A 99 -4.39 6.67 10.71
C GLU A 99 -5.48 5.72 10.16
N LEU A 100 -5.45 5.45 8.85
CA LEU A 100 -6.34 4.47 8.23
C LEU A 100 -6.15 3.08 8.85
N GLY A 101 -4.89 2.62 8.96
CA GLY A 101 -4.57 1.33 9.56
C GLY A 101 -5.02 1.25 11.03
N PHE A 102 -4.88 2.34 11.78
CA PHE A 102 -5.36 2.43 13.15
C PHE A 102 -6.89 2.28 13.24
N TYR A 103 -7.65 3.01 12.41
CA TYR A 103 -9.11 2.90 12.40
C TYR A 103 -9.60 1.53 11.94
N THR A 104 -8.96 0.94 10.93
CA THR A 104 -9.26 -0.41 10.46
C THR A 104 -8.98 -1.46 11.55
N LEU A 105 -7.86 -1.34 12.26
CA LEU A 105 -7.53 -2.21 13.38
C LEU A 105 -8.53 -2.06 14.53
N LEU A 106 -8.90 -0.82 14.87
CA LEU A 106 -9.92 -0.54 15.89
C LEU A 106 -11.27 -1.13 15.50
N PHE A 107 -11.69 -1.00 14.24
CA PHE A 107 -12.90 -1.63 13.71
C PHE A 107 -12.85 -3.16 13.86
N GLY A 108 -11.75 -3.80 13.46
CA GLY A 108 -11.57 -5.24 13.62
C GLY A 108 -11.63 -5.69 15.07
N LEU A 109 -11.03 -4.93 16.00
CA LEU A 109 -11.10 -5.21 17.44
C LEU A 109 -12.48 -5.01 18.04
N LEU A 110 -13.25 -4.03 17.56
CA LEU A 110 -14.58 -3.72 18.10
C LEU A 110 -15.69 -4.62 17.53
N PHE A 111 -15.56 -5.07 16.29
CA PHE A 111 -16.61 -5.86 15.62
C PHE A 111 -16.16 -7.29 15.32
N GLY A 112 -15.00 -7.46 14.69
CA GLY A 112 -14.49 -8.78 14.31
C GLY A 112 -14.18 -9.65 15.52
N LEU A 113 -13.49 -9.11 16.53
CA LEU A 113 -13.11 -9.88 17.72
C LEU A 113 -14.34 -10.34 18.54
N PRO A 114 -15.33 -9.48 18.86
CA PRO A 114 -16.53 -9.95 19.56
C PRO A 114 -17.36 -10.95 18.74
N LEU A 115 -17.49 -10.76 17.42
CA LEU A 115 -18.18 -11.74 16.56
C LEU A 115 -17.47 -13.09 16.58
N GLY A 116 -16.14 -13.11 16.53
CA GLY A 116 -15.34 -14.32 16.65
C GLY A 116 -15.49 -15.00 18.02
N ILE A 117 -15.48 -14.22 19.11
CA ILE A 117 -15.71 -14.72 20.46
C ILE A 117 -17.12 -15.31 20.59
N LEU A 118 -18.14 -14.63 20.08
CA LEU A 118 -19.53 -15.11 20.10
C LEU A 118 -19.69 -16.40 19.30
N ALA A 119 -19.09 -16.49 18.12
CA ALA A 119 -19.12 -17.70 17.30
C ALA A 119 -18.48 -18.90 18.03
N ALA A 120 -17.32 -18.67 18.67
CA ALA A 120 -16.63 -19.70 19.44
C ALA A 120 -17.39 -20.10 20.72
N ALA A 121 -17.97 -19.14 21.44
CA ALA A 121 -18.69 -19.38 22.69
C ALA A 121 -20.03 -20.09 22.48
N TYR A 122 -20.70 -19.84 21.36
CA TYR A 122 -22.02 -20.40 21.01
C TYR A 122 -21.95 -21.35 19.82
N HIS A 123 -20.91 -22.18 19.79
CA HIS A 123 -20.65 -23.10 18.68
C HIS A 123 -21.88 -23.96 18.31
N ASN A 124 -22.17 -24.08 17.01
CA ASN A 124 -23.34 -24.76 16.44
C ASN A 124 -24.70 -24.23 16.92
N ARG A 125 -24.77 -22.96 17.32
CA ARG A 125 -26.03 -22.26 17.62
C ARG A 125 -26.21 -21.05 16.72
N LEU A 126 -27.39 -20.44 16.76
CA LEU A 126 -27.73 -19.27 15.95
C LEU A 126 -26.66 -18.15 15.96
N PRO A 127 -26.06 -17.76 17.10
CA PRO A 127 -25.03 -16.71 17.10
C PRO A 127 -23.78 -17.07 16.28
N ASP A 128 -23.38 -18.34 16.29
CA ASP A 128 -22.27 -18.86 15.48
C ASP A 128 -22.61 -18.79 13.98
N TYR A 129 -23.78 -19.30 13.58
CA TYR A 129 -24.21 -19.22 12.19
C TYR A 129 -24.31 -17.78 11.67
N VAL A 130 -24.83 -16.85 12.48
CA VAL A 130 -24.95 -15.44 12.10
C VAL A 130 -23.58 -14.77 11.99
N ALA A 131 -22.70 -14.96 12.98
CA ALA A 131 -21.36 -14.39 12.96
C ALA A 131 -20.53 -14.94 11.79
N THR A 132 -20.59 -16.25 11.54
CA THR A 132 -19.93 -16.90 10.41
C THR A 132 -20.48 -16.41 9.08
N LEU A 133 -21.81 -16.27 8.93
CA LEU A 133 -22.41 -15.72 7.71
C LEU A 133 -21.94 -14.29 7.44
N LEU A 134 -21.92 -13.43 8.47
CA LEU A 134 -21.43 -12.05 8.34
C LEU A 134 -19.95 -12.01 7.95
N ALA A 135 -19.12 -12.84 8.57
CA ALA A 135 -17.70 -12.94 8.22
C ALA A 135 -17.52 -13.38 6.76
N VAL A 136 -18.22 -14.44 6.34
CA VAL A 136 -18.16 -14.94 4.96
C VAL A 136 -18.60 -13.87 3.98
N LEU A 137 -19.71 -13.17 4.22
CA LEU A 137 -20.17 -12.08 3.35
C LEU A 137 -19.16 -10.93 3.25
N GLY A 138 -18.55 -10.54 4.36
CA GLY A 138 -17.51 -9.52 4.40
C GLY A 138 -16.29 -9.91 3.55
N THR A 139 -15.77 -11.13 3.76
CA THR A 139 -14.54 -11.59 3.10
C THR A 139 -14.76 -12.06 1.66
N SER A 140 -16.00 -12.37 1.26
CA SER A 140 -16.30 -12.89 -0.07
C SER A 140 -16.27 -11.81 -1.16
N ILE A 141 -16.47 -10.55 -0.78
CA ILE A 141 -16.45 -9.43 -1.73
C ILE A 141 -15.01 -8.89 -1.80
N PRO A 142 -14.35 -8.92 -2.96
CA PRO A 142 -13.02 -8.33 -3.10
C PRO A 142 -13.02 -6.85 -2.71
N ASN A 143 -12.03 -6.40 -1.96
CA ASN A 143 -11.93 -4.99 -1.53
C ASN A 143 -11.96 -4.00 -2.70
N LEU A 144 -11.41 -4.39 -3.85
CA LEU A 144 -11.46 -3.60 -5.09
C LEU A 144 -12.89 -3.36 -5.60
N ALA A 145 -13.81 -4.30 -5.34
CA ALA A 145 -15.23 -4.17 -5.67
C ALA A 145 -16.04 -3.54 -4.52
N LEU A 146 -15.74 -3.90 -3.27
CA LEU A 146 -16.45 -3.39 -2.10
C LEU A 146 -16.28 -1.87 -1.94
N ALA A 147 -15.07 -1.35 -2.09
CA ALA A 147 -14.77 0.07 -1.94
C ALA A 147 -15.64 0.98 -2.87
N PRO A 148 -15.68 0.77 -4.21
CA PRO A 148 -16.52 1.58 -5.07
C PRO A 148 -18.02 1.37 -4.83
N MET A 149 -18.46 0.17 -4.42
CA MET A 149 -19.86 -0.06 -4.05
C MET A 149 -20.27 0.77 -2.82
N LEU A 150 -19.42 0.80 -1.79
CA LEU A 150 -19.62 1.63 -0.60
C LEU A 150 -19.67 3.12 -0.96
N ILE A 151 -18.75 3.59 -1.81
CA ILE A 151 -18.73 4.97 -2.31
C ILE A 151 -20.01 5.31 -3.08
N LEU A 152 -20.43 4.44 -3.99
CA LEU A 152 -21.60 4.65 -4.83
C LEU A 152 -22.90 4.68 -4.00
N PHE A 153 -23.04 3.77 -3.05
CA PHE A 153 -24.22 3.70 -2.20
C PHE A 153 -24.24 4.86 -1.18
N PHE A 154 -23.24 4.95 -0.31
CA PHE A 154 -23.25 5.91 0.79
C PHE A 154 -22.87 7.33 0.38
N GLY A 155 -22.03 7.48 -0.64
CA GLY A 155 -21.53 8.77 -1.08
C GLY A 155 -22.30 9.41 -2.23
N LEU A 156 -22.80 8.61 -3.18
CA LEU A 156 -23.50 9.15 -4.35
C LEU A 156 -25.03 9.06 -4.22
N PHE A 157 -25.58 7.90 -3.87
CA PHE A 157 -27.03 7.74 -3.75
C PHE A 157 -27.56 8.37 -2.46
N LEU A 158 -27.02 7.97 -1.30
CA LEU A 158 -27.48 8.46 -0.01
C LEU A 158 -26.90 9.84 0.34
N LYS A 159 -25.74 10.19 -0.22
CA LYS A 159 -24.98 11.43 0.08
C LYS A 159 -24.71 11.63 1.57
N TRP A 160 -24.58 10.54 2.31
CA TRP A 160 -24.31 10.56 3.76
C TRP A 160 -22.85 10.83 4.08
N LEU A 161 -21.95 10.34 3.23
CA LEU A 161 -20.51 10.37 3.47
C LEU A 161 -19.78 10.99 2.27
N PRO A 162 -18.73 11.79 2.49
CA PRO A 162 -17.93 12.33 1.41
C PRO A 162 -17.15 11.22 0.71
N ILE A 163 -17.03 11.34 -0.61
CA ILE A 163 -16.39 10.32 -1.47
C ILE A 163 -14.88 10.52 -1.64
N ALA A 164 -14.35 11.66 -1.20
CA ALA A 164 -12.97 12.05 -1.45
C ALA A 164 -12.45 12.96 -0.32
N ARG A 165 -11.12 13.08 -0.29
CA ARG A 165 -10.33 13.87 0.67
C ARG A 165 -10.22 13.22 2.05
N TRP A 166 -9.11 13.50 2.73
CA TRP A 166 -8.79 13.00 4.07
C TRP A 166 -8.77 14.17 5.07
N THR A 167 -9.89 14.88 5.17
CA THR A 167 -9.97 16.15 5.93
C THR A 167 -10.86 16.04 7.16
N THR A 168 -11.97 15.32 7.06
CA THR A 168 -13.00 15.23 8.10
C THR A 168 -13.12 13.78 8.58
N TRP A 169 -13.77 13.56 9.73
CA TRP A 169 -13.84 12.21 10.32
C TRP A 169 -14.74 11.26 9.51
N ASP A 170 -15.78 11.80 8.87
CA ASP A 170 -16.73 11.10 8.02
C ASP A 170 -16.08 10.56 6.74
N SER A 171 -15.08 11.26 6.20
CA SER A 171 -14.34 10.82 5.01
C SER A 171 -13.45 9.61 5.24
N LYS A 172 -13.23 9.25 6.50
CA LYS A 172 -12.43 8.08 6.92
C LYS A 172 -13.27 6.82 7.10
N VAL A 173 -14.61 6.95 7.18
CA VAL A 173 -15.52 5.84 7.43
C VAL A 173 -15.53 4.84 6.28
N LEU A 174 -15.72 5.30 5.04
CA LEU A 174 -15.80 4.41 3.88
C LEU A 174 -14.49 3.62 3.64
N PRO A 175 -13.29 4.25 3.67
CA PRO A 175 -12.03 3.51 3.57
C PRO A 175 -11.83 2.51 4.72
N THR A 176 -12.21 2.88 5.94
CA THR A 176 -12.08 2.02 7.12
C THR A 176 -12.95 0.77 7.00
N LEU A 177 -14.22 0.93 6.58
CA LEU A 177 -15.13 -0.18 6.35
C LEU A 177 -14.68 -1.07 5.18
N ALA A 178 -14.25 -0.45 4.08
CA ALA A 178 -13.77 -1.19 2.92
C ALA A 178 -12.57 -2.09 3.26
N LEU A 179 -11.65 -1.61 4.11
CA LEU A 179 -10.50 -2.40 4.55
C LEU A 179 -10.81 -3.35 5.72
N GLY A 180 -11.69 -2.95 6.63
CA GLY A 180 -11.98 -3.72 7.84
C GLY A 180 -12.97 -4.86 7.67
N LEU A 181 -13.75 -4.87 6.58
CA LEU A 181 -14.66 -5.97 6.24
C LEU A 181 -13.99 -7.09 5.45
N GLY A 182 -12.86 -6.82 4.79
CA GLY A 182 -12.12 -7.79 3.97
C GLY A 182 -10.85 -8.32 4.62
#